data_AF-A0A7W9KIW1-F1
#
_entry.id   AF-A0A7W9KIW1-F1
#
_cell.length_a   1.000
_cell.length_b   1.000
_cell.length_c   1.000
_cell.angle_alpha   90.00
_cell.angle_beta   90.00
_cell.angle_gamma   90.00
#
_symmetry.space_group_name_H-M   'P 1'
#
loop_
_entity.id
_entity.type
_entity.pdbx_description
1 polymer ?
#
loop_
_entity_poly.entity_id
_entity_poly.type
_entity_poly.pdbx_seq_one_letter_code
_entity_poly.pdbx_strand_id
1 'polypeptide(L)'
;MSERPRSPHPRLADRRAARASAPESDPEPLDTSLWPAIGVAAGGAVLQIVGLVIGVVDAPAGYTSWPLAAVLALVPPVAAVIFVGNRRPAAASALLVVFAAVSVGRAVAAVQLAVDASRVSRPDLVAVSGTVPPNASFGLWLLILGFVVTVVAGVLARDRDRPAEDEPRRGLVVGAAALGLLIAIGLVMAPFSSSNPLLPADGVFDSPALALVGGLLVALVMPVGAAVAASSGDADTVRGGILGVGLAALVVGLPPAVAGYVLAELHPSTGPWIALVGIALLVPFAFVSVGRREKSLDQDVDLPGRGNLHLGAGIVGLLAAVSGLVAVALPLLSLPNDAAVPENYAIRLLTPASVLVGVLAVGLLVPAWAALVRPAFSVACAGIVLAVASGFDNVLSATGVITSKATPGAGVWFGALAVLLALVAVIIATLAGASEREDVDLSELEGRPVLGWVAGLAALLAVGAFGFPAVTGPDYESAGLWTFRIASTGSVVALVAVIVAAALAARSRPSRGAALLFGAAGVAVVRALEFAFTGGRVAGSAPALGTWLAVGCTLVLAAGGILAVSMPRVPRGARPL
;
A
#
# COMPACT_ATOMS: atom_id res chain seq x y z
N MET A 1 -34.83 -55.57 -6.10
CA MET A 1 -34.86 -54.73 -7.31
C MET A 1 -36.01 -53.75 -7.16
N SER A 2 -35.73 -52.49 -6.81
CA SER A 2 -36.74 -51.43 -6.71
C SER A 2 -36.45 -50.36 -7.77
N GLU A 3 -37.28 -50.30 -8.80
CA GLU A 3 -37.22 -49.24 -9.80
C GLU A 3 -37.73 -47.93 -9.19
N ARG A 4 -36.87 -46.90 -9.15
CA ARG A 4 -37.27 -45.53 -8.87
C ARG A 4 -37.82 -44.90 -10.16
N PRO A 5 -38.97 -44.21 -10.13
CA PRO A 5 -39.49 -43.51 -11.29
C PRO A 5 -38.61 -42.29 -11.62
N ARG A 6 -38.14 -42.22 -12.88
CA ARG A 6 -37.47 -41.04 -13.43
C ARG A 6 -38.49 -39.91 -13.59
N SER A 7 -38.27 -38.80 -12.90
CA SER A 7 -38.98 -37.55 -13.15
C SER A 7 -38.71 -37.03 -14.57
N PRO A 8 -39.71 -36.53 -15.30
CA PRO A 8 -39.49 -35.97 -16.63
C PRO A 8 -38.76 -34.63 -16.51
N HIS A 9 -37.52 -34.57 -17.01
CA HIS A 9 -36.86 -33.28 -17.22
C HIS A 9 -37.67 -32.47 -18.25
N PRO A 10 -38.05 -31.21 -17.94
CA PRO A 10 -38.73 -30.36 -18.89
C PRO A 10 -37.84 -30.19 -20.14
N ARG A 11 -38.43 -30.44 -21.31
CA ARG A 11 -37.75 -30.40 -22.60
C ARG A 11 -37.16 -28.99 -22.80
N LEU A 12 -35.95 -28.92 -23.33
CA LEU A 12 -35.27 -27.65 -23.68
C LEU A 12 -36.11 -26.71 -24.56
N ALA A 13 -37.12 -27.23 -25.24
CA ALA A 13 -38.11 -26.46 -26.00
C ALA A 13 -38.98 -25.55 -25.10
N ASP A 14 -39.39 -26.00 -23.91
CA ASP A 14 -40.22 -25.22 -22.99
C ASP A 14 -39.43 -24.05 -22.39
N ARG A 15 -38.11 -24.23 -22.16
CA ARG A 15 -37.22 -23.13 -21.74
C ARG A 15 -37.02 -22.07 -22.83
N ARG A 16 -37.07 -22.45 -24.11
CA ARG A 16 -37.00 -21.48 -25.22
C ARG A 16 -38.31 -20.73 -25.38
N ALA A 17 -39.45 -21.40 -25.25
CA ALA A 17 -40.76 -20.74 -25.27
C ALA A 17 -40.96 -19.79 -24.08
N ALA A 18 -40.48 -20.16 -22.89
CA ALA A 18 -40.49 -19.28 -21.71
C ALA A 18 -39.54 -18.07 -21.82
N ARG A 19 -38.44 -18.17 -22.60
CA ARG A 19 -37.56 -17.02 -22.90
C ARG A 19 -38.12 -16.11 -23.99
N ALA A 20 -38.90 -16.63 -24.93
CA ALA A 20 -39.51 -15.85 -26.01
C ALA A 20 -40.73 -15.03 -25.55
N SER A 21 -41.24 -15.28 -24.34
CA SER A 21 -42.42 -14.62 -23.76
C SER A 21 -42.08 -13.68 -22.60
N ALA A 22 -40.78 -13.41 -22.35
CA ALA A 22 -40.40 -12.33 -21.45
C ALA A 22 -40.79 -11.00 -22.13
N PRO A 23 -41.63 -10.16 -21.48
CA PRO A 23 -41.99 -8.87 -22.04
C PRO A 23 -40.71 -8.07 -22.30
N GLU A 24 -40.62 -7.49 -23.49
CA GLU A 24 -39.57 -6.56 -23.89
C GLU A 24 -39.53 -5.45 -22.85
N SER A 25 -38.50 -5.47 -22.00
CA SER A 25 -38.33 -4.53 -20.91
C SER A 25 -38.26 -3.12 -21.50
N ASP A 26 -39.25 -2.29 -21.21
CA ASP A 26 -39.20 -0.86 -21.51
C ASP A 26 -37.84 -0.30 -21.08
N PRO A 27 -37.20 0.56 -21.89
CA PRO A 27 -35.91 1.13 -21.54
C PRO A 27 -36.05 1.89 -20.21
N GLU A 28 -35.41 1.34 -19.18
CA GLU A 28 -35.35 1.92 -17.84
C GLU A 28 -34.97 3.40 -17.96
N PRO A 29 -35.77 4.33 -17.39
CA PRO A 29 -35.54 5.76 -17.54
C PRO A 29 -34.13 6.12 -17.05
N LEU A 30 -33.44 6.99 -17.79
CA LEU A 30 -32.12 7.51 -17.41
C LEU A 30 -32.17 8.01 -15.97
N ASP A 31 -31.36 7.40 -15.10
CA ASP A 31 -31.27 7.78 -13.69
C ASP A 31 -30.69 9.20 -13.60
N THR A 32 -31.60 10.19 -13.55
CA THR A 32 -31.29 11.62 -13.56
C THR A 32 -30.66 12.10 -12.26
N SER A 33 -30.57 11.23 -11.26
CA SER A 33 -30.19 11.56 -9.89
C SER A 33 -28.70 11.91 -9.71
N LEU A 34 -27.80 11.50 -10.63
CA LEU A 34 -26.36 11.75 -10.51
C LEU A 34 -25.89 13.08 -11.14
N TRP A 35 -26.71 13.70 -11.97
CA TRP A 35 -26.37 14.98 -12.64
C TRP A 35 -25.97 16.12 -11.70
N PRO A 36 -26.62 16.32 -10.54
CA PRO A 36 -26.19 17.34 -9.58
C PRO A 36 -24.76 17.11 -9.08
N ALA A 37 -24.38 15.86 -8.76
CA ALA A 37 -23.03 15.54 -8.31
C ALA A 37 -21.98 15.81 -9.40
N ILE A 38 -22.30 15.48 -10.65
CA ILE A 38 -21.45 15.79 -11.81
C ILE A 38 -21.31 17.31 -12.01
N GLY A 39 -22.41 18.06 -11.91
CA GLY A 39 -22.40 19.51 -12.01
C GLY A 39 -21.54 20.17 -10.94
N VAL A 40 -21.65 19.71 -9.69
CA VAL A 40 -20.80 20.16 -8.57
C VAL A 40 -19.34 19.80 -8.84
N ALA A 41 -19.04 18.58 -9.32
CA ALA A 41 -17.68 18.18 -9.67
C ALA A 41 -17.07 19.06 -10.78
N ALA A 42 -17.85 19.40 -11.80
CA ALA A 42 -17.45 20.31 -12.87
C ALA A 42 -17.21 21.73 -12.34
N GLY A 43 -18.06 22.24 -11.45
CA GLY A 43 -17.84 23.52 -10.78
C GLY A 43 -16.54 23.54 -9.96
N GLY A 44 -16.25 22.45 -9.23
CA GLY A 44 -14.98 22.28 -8.53
C GLY A 44 -13.78 22.29 -9.46
N ALA A 45 -13.87 21.62 -10.61
CA ALA A 45 -12.82 21.63 -11.63
C ALA A 45 -12.58 23.03 -12.21
N VAL A 46 -13.65 23.79 -12.51
CA VAL A 46 -13.54 25.18 -12.99
C VAL A 46 -12.84 26.07 -11.97
N LEU A 47 -13.19 25.95 -10.68
CA LEU A 47 -12.53 26.71 -9.61
C LEU A 47 -11.04 26.39 -9.50
N GLN A 48 -10.67 25.11 -9.63
CA GLN A 48 -9.26 24.70 -9.65
C GLN A 48 -8.52 25.33 -10.84
N ILE A 49 -9.12 25.30 -12.04
CA ILE A 49 -8.53 25.90 -13.25
C ILE A 49 -8.34 27.41 -13.10
N VAL A 50 -9.40 28.12 -12.68
CA VAL A 50 -9.35 29.57 -12.50
C VAL A 50 -8.32 29.95 -11.42
N GLY A 51 -8.26 29.19 -10.32
CA GLY A 51 -7.26 29.39 -9.28
C GLY A 51 -5.82 29.25 -9.80
N LEU A 52 -5.56 28.28 -10.67
CA LEU A 52 -4.24 28.08 -11.29
C LEU A 52 -3.91 29.19 -12.30
N VAL A 53 -4.88 29.64 -13.11
CA VAL A 53 -4.68 30.69 -14.12
C VAL A 53 -4.41 32.05 -13.48
N ILE A 54 -5.05 32.36 -12.35
CA ILE A 54 -4.78 33.57 -11.55
C ILE A 54 -3.39 33.51 -10.90
N GLY A 55 -2.83 32.31 -10.74
CA GLY A 55 -1.60 32.04 -10.00
C GLY A 55 -1.91 31.77 -8.54
N VAL A 56 -1.24 30.80 -7.93
CA VAL A 56 -1.53 30.32 -6.56
C VAL A 56 -0.80 31.14 -5.49
N VAL A 57 0.36 31.68 -5.83
CA VAL A 57 1.16 32.56 -4.99
C VAL A 57 1.66 33.73 -5.83
N ASP A 58 2.19 34.78 -5.20
CA ASP A 58 2.81 35.95 -5.86
C ASP A 58 4.20 35.64 -6.47
N ALA A 59 4.34 34.43 -7.02
CA ALA A 59 5.50 33.98 -7.77
C ALA A 59 5.05 33.13 -8.97
N PRO A 60 5.79 33.16 -10.10
CA PRO A 60 5.44 32.38 -11.27
C PRO A 60 5.63 30.88 -11.01
N ALA A 61 4.86 30.05 -11.72
CA ALA A 61 5.15 28.62 -11.83
C ALA A 61 6.44 28.39 -12.63
N GLY A 62 7.16 27.29 -12.37
CA GLY A 62 8.39 26.97 -13.08
C GLY A 62 8.19 26.69 -14.57
N TYR A 63 7.00 26.22 -14.94
CA TYR A 63 6.59 26.06 -16.33
C TYR A 63 5.08 26.32 -16.46
N THR A 64 4.59 26.44 -17.69
CA THR A 64 3.17 26.66 -18.01
C THR A 64 2.34 25.39 -17.79
N SER A 65 2.17 25.00 -16.53
CA SER A 65 1.49 23.77 -16.10
C SER A 65 -0.04 23.82 -16.22
N TRP A 66 -0.64 25.02 -16.27
CA TRP A 66 -2.08 25.21 -16.22
C TRP A 66 -2.89 24.46 -17.29
N PRO A 67 -2.43 24.28 -18.56
CA PRO A 67 -3.20 23.51 -19.55
C PRO A 67 -3.27 22.04 -19.17
N LEU A 68 -2.16 21.46 -18.72
CA LEU A 68 -2.11 20.07 -18.26
C LEU A 68 -3.00 19.89 -17.04
N ALA A 69 -2.88 20.79 -16.06
CA ALA A 69 -3.69 20.75 -14.85
C ALA A 69 -5.19 20.95 -15.16
N ALA A 70 -5.55 21.75 -16.17
CA ALA A 70 -6.93 21.94 -16.59
C ALA A 70 -7.52 20.69 -17.23
N VAL A 71 -6.77 20.02 -18.11
CA VAL A 71 -7.16 18.72 -18.65
C VAL A 71 -7.38 17.72 -17.51
N LEU A 72 -6.42 17.62 -16.58
CA LEU A 72 -6.50 16.72 -15.44
C LEU A 72 -7.65 17.05 -14.47
N ALA A 73 -7.97 18.33 -14.27
CA ALA A 73 -9.10 18.75 -13.44
C ALA A 73 -10.46 18.39 -14.05
N LEU A 74 -10.56 18.37 -15.39
CA LEU A 74 -11.79 17.99 -16.11
C LEU A 74 -11.96 16.49 -16.29
N VAL A 75 -10.90 15.68 -16.11
CA VAL A 75 -10.97 14.21 -16.23
C VAL A 75 -12.09 13.59 -15.37
N PRO A 76 -12.23 13.90 -14.06
CA PRO A 76 -13.27 13.30 -13.23
C PRO A 76 -14.71 13.57 -13.70
N PRO A 77 -15.16 14.83 -13.91
CA PRO A 77 -16.51 15.09 -14.36
C PRO A 77 -16.77 14.55 -15.77
N VAL A 78 -15.79 14.61 -16.68
CA VAL A 78 -15.95 14.04 -18.03
C VAL A 78 -16.08 12.53 -17.98
N ALA A 79 -15.26 11.84 -17.20
CA ALA A 79 -15.36 10.39 -17.01
C ALA A 79 -16.71 9.99 -16.39
N ALA A 80 -17.20 10.76 -15.41
CA ALA A 80 -18.52 10.53 -14.81
C ALA A 80 -19.66 10.71 -15.84
N VAL A 81 -19.60 11.75 -16.69
CA VAL A 81 -20.57 11.95 -17.79
C VAL A 81 -20.55 10.77 -18.77
N ILE A 82 -19.37 10.29 -19.15
CA ILE A 82 -19.21 9.13 -20.05
C ILE A 82 -19.84 7.87 -19.42
N PHE A 83 -19.61 7.64 -18.13
CA PHE A 83 -20.21 6.49 -17.43
C PHE A 83 -21.73 6.60 -17.33
N VAL A 84 -22.28 7.76 -16.99
CA VAL A 84 -23.74 7.99 -17.00
C VAL A 84 -24.32 7.82 -18.40
N GLY A 85 -23.67 8.37 -19.43
CA GLY A 85 -24.08 8.23 -20.83
C GLY A 85 -24.07 6.77 -21.31
N ASN A 86 -23.14 5.97 -20.80
CA ASN A 86 -23.05 4.53 -21.05
C ASN A 86 -23.98 3.69 -20.14
N ARG A 87 -24.90 4.33 -19.41
CA ARG A 87 -25.84 3.71 -18.45
C ARG A 87 -25.16 2.95 -17.30
N ARG A 88 -24.02 3.45 -16.82
CA ARG A 88 -23.25 2.90 -15.68
C ARG A 88 -23.13 3.93 -14.54
N PRO A 89 -24.24 4.33 -13.91
CA PRO A 89 -24.22 5.36 -12.86
C PRO A 89 -23.41 4.94 -11.63
N ALA A 90 -23.37 3.64 -11.31
CA ALA A 90 -22.59 3.11 -10.19
C ALA A 90 -21.05 3.24 -10.42
N ALA A 91 -20.59 3.11 -11.66
CA ALA A 91 -19.20 3.39 -12.00
C ALA A 91 -18.86 4.88 -11.81
N ALA A 92 -19.77 5.76 -12.21
CA ALA A 92 -19.61 7.21 -12.06
C ALA A 92 -19.59 7.64 -10.59
N SER A 93 -20.47 7.09 -9.75
CA SER A 93 -20.49 7.40 -8.31
C SER A 93 -19.20 6.95 -7.63
N ALA A 94 -18.77 5.71 -7.86
CA ALA A 94 -17.54 5.16 -7.30
C ALA A 94 -16.31 5.98 -7.68
N LEU A 95 -16.22 6.41 -8.95
CA LEU A 95 -15.16 7.29 -9.43
C LEU A 95 -15.15 8.63 -8.68
N LEU A 96 -16.30 9.29 -8.54
CA LEU A 96 -16.41 10.59 -7.85
C LEU A 96 -16.07 10.48 -6.35
N VAL A 97 -16.45 9.38 -5.70
CA VAL A 97 -16.11 9.14 -4.27
C VAL A 97 -14.59 9.03 -4.08
N VAL A 98 -13.88 8.35 -4.97
CA VAL A 98 -12.41 8.27 -4.91
C VAL A 98 -11.78 9.65 -5.09
N PHE A 99 -12.25 10.45 -6.05
CA PHE A 99 -11.75 11.81 -6.27
C PHE A 99 -12.03 12.74 -5.09
N ALA A 100 -13.17 12.61 -4.43
CA ALA A 100 -13.44 13.34 -3.18
C ALA A 100 -12.43 12.97 -2.09
N ALA A 101 -12.15 11.67 -1.88
CA ALA A 101 -11.19 11.23 -0.88
C ALA A 101 -9.77 11.78 -1.15
N VAL A 102 -9.31 11.75 -2.40
CA VAL A 102 -8.00 12.34 -2.79
C VAL A 102 -8.00 13.87 -2.63
N SER A 103 -9.12 14.53 -2.90
CA SER A 103 -9.24 16.00 -2.79
C SER A 103 -9.05 16.49 -1.35
N VAL A 104 -9.40 15.70 -0.33
CA VAL A 104 -9.12 16.03 1.07
C VAL A 104 -7.61 16.16 1.31
N GLY A 105 -6.83 15.16 0.89
CA GLY A 105 -5.37 15.20 1.05
C GLY A 105 -4.73 16.33 0.23
N ARG A 106 -5.23 16.59 -0.98
CA ARG A 106 -4.77 17.72 -1.81
C ARG A 106 -5.09 19.08 -1.20
N ALA A 107 -6.25 19.24 -0.58
CA ALA A 107 -6.60 20.48 0.11
C ALA A 107 -5.67 20.75 1.31
N VAL A 108 -5.40 19.73 2.13
CA VAL A 108 -4.46 19.84 3.25
C VAL A 108 -3.05 20.18 2.76
N ALA A 109 -2.58 19.52 1.69
CA ALA A 109 -1.29 19.84 1.09
C ALA A 109 -1.24 21.26 0.50
N ALA A 110 -2.34 21.75 -0.08
CA ALA A 110 -2.41 23.11 -0.63
C ALA A 110 -2.36 24.19 0.45
N VAL A 111 -2.87 23.93 1.66
CA VAL A 111 -2.74 24.87 2.79
C VAL A 111 -1.27 25.14 3.13
N GLN A 112 -0.36 24.19 2.88
CA GLN A 112 1.08 24.42 3.07
C GLN A 112 1.59 25.60 2.24
N LEU A 113 1.03 25.85 1.04
CA LEU A 113 1.40 26.99 0.19
C LEU A 113 1.02 28.34 0.81
N ALA A 114 0.02 28.37 1.71
CA ALA A 114 -0.34 29.57 2.46
C ALA A 114 0.58 29.83 3.65
N VAL A 115 1.20 28.77 4.19
CA VAL A 115 2.10 28.86 5.34
C VAL A 115 3.52 29.19 4.89
N ASP A 116 4.06 28.39 3.97
CA ASP A 116 5.38 28.58 3.40
C ASP A 116 5.48 27.85 2.07
N ALA A 117 5.32 28.59 0.97
CA ALA A 117 5.41 28.07 -0.38
C ALA A 117 6.84 27.72 -0.81
N SER A 118 7.87 28.22 -0.12
CA SER A 118 9.28 27.95 -0.46
C SER A 118 9.73 26.52 -0.14
N ARG A 119 8.97 25.83 0.72
CA ARG A 119 9.25 24.46 1.15
C ARG A 119 8.42 23.41 0.41
N VAL A 120 7.72 23.79 -0.64
CA VAL A 120 6.83 22.89 -1.37
C VAL A 120 7.48 22.48 -2.69
N SER A 121 7.71 21.18 -2.87
CA SER A 121 8.23 20.58 -4.12
C SER A 121 7.19 20.53 -5.24
N ARG A 122 6.62 21.69 -5.60
CA ARG A 122 5.58 21.85 -6.64
C ARG A 122 5.98 22.92 -7.65
N PRO A 123 6.99 22.66 -8.51
CA PRO A 123 7.39 23.55 -9.60
C PRO A 123 6.26 23.81 -10.60
N ASP A 124 5.24 22.95 -10.62
CA ASP A 124 4.00 23.14 -11.37
C ASP A 124 3.14 24.29 -10.81
N LEU A 125 3.31 24.69 -9.54
CA LEU A 125 2.53 25.74 -8.89
C LEU A 125 3.36 26.98 -8.57
N VAL A 126 4.62 26.80 -8.17
CA VAL A 126 5.54 27.87 -7.76
C VAL A 126 6.99 27.50 -8.06
N ALA A 127 7.75 28.42 -8.63
CA ALA A 127 9.21 28.36 -8.67
C ALA A 127 9.79 29.51 -7.86
N VAL A 128 10.44 29.18 -6.74
CA VAL A 128 11.06 30.19 -5.85
C VAL A 128 12.45 30.54 -6.37
N SER A 129 12.65 31.81 -6.70
CA SER A 129 13.91 32.35 -7.24
C SER A 129 14.63 33.31 -6.28
N GLY A 130 14.04 33.59 -5.11
CA GLY A 130 14.57 34.53 -4.12
C GLY A 130 14.50 34.01 -2.69
N THR A 131 15.09 34.76 -1.75
CA THR A 131 15.14 34.43 -0.32
C THR A 131 13.91 34.87 0.47
N VAL A 132 13.03 35.66 -0.14
CA VAL A 132 11.76 36.10 0.45
C VAL A 132 10.67 35.11 0.04
N PRO A 133 9.98 34.46 1.00
CA PRO A 133 8.90 33.53 0.68
C PRO A 133 7.75 34.26 -0.02
N PRO A 134 7.19 33.69 -1.11
CA PRO A 134 6.04 34.26 -1.77
C PRO A 134 4.77 34.12 -0.90
N ASN A 135 3.91 35.13 -0.92
CA ASN A 135 2.63 35.15 -0.24
C ASN A 135 1.55 34.41 -1.04
N ALA A 136 0.58 33.86 -0.31
CA ALA A 136 -0.63 33.31 -0.91
C ALA A 136 -1.39 34.36 -1.72
N SER A 137 -1.79 34.00 -2.94
CA SER A 137 -2.66 34.83 -3.76
C SER A 137 -4.14 34.42 -3.57
N PHE A 138 -5.05 35.15 -4.22
CA PHE A 138 -6.45 34.76 -4.33
C PHE A 138 -6.65 33.41 -5.05
N GLY A 139 -5.76 33.05 -5.98
CA GLY A 139 -5.84 31.81 -6.74
C GLY A 139 -5.70 30.56 -5.88
N LEU A 140 -4.91 30.61 -4.80
CA LEU A 140 -4.81 29.50 -3.83
C LEU A 140 -6.14 29.19 -3.16
N TRP A 141 -6.87 30.23 -2.76
CA TRP A 141 -8.15 30.07 -2.08
C TRP A 141 -9.22 29.49 -3.01
N LEU A 142 -9.21 29.89 -4.29
CA LEU A 142 -10.05 29.26 -5.32
C LEU A 142 -9.69 27.80 -5.56
N LEU A 143 -8.40 27.46 -5.56
CA LEU A 143 -7.92 26.09 -5.70
C LEU A 143 -8.40 25.22 -4.53
N ILE A 144 -8.24 25.69 -3.30
CA ILE A 144 -8.71 25.01 -2.08
C ILE A 144 -10.24 24.85 -2.11
N LEU A 145 -10.97 25.92 -2.45
CA LEU A 145 -12.43 25.88 -2.58
C LEU A 145 -12.85 24.85 -3.64
N GLY A 146 -12.13 24.78 -4.76
CA GLY A 146 -12.33 23.77 -5.79
C GLY A 146 -12.21 22.34 -5.27
N PHE A 147 -11.23 22.05 -4.39
CA PHE A 147 -11.12 20.75 -3.73
C PHE A 147 -12.28 20.48 -2.78
N VAL A 148 -12.70 21.46 -1.98
CA VAL A 148 -13.86 21.34 -1.08
C VAL A 148 -15.13 21.03 -1.87
N VAL A 149 -15.34 21.71 -3.01
CA VAL A 149 -16.48 21.46 -3.89
C VAL A 149 -16.40 20.05 -4.50
N THR A 150 -15.22 19.54 -4.87
CA THR A 150 -15.04 18.15 -5.30
C THR A 150 -15.37 17.15 -4.18
N VAL A 151 -15.06 17.45 -2.91
CA VAL A 151 -15.47 16.62 -1.77
C VAL A 151 -17.00 16.56 -1.67
N VAL A 152 -17.68 17.70 -1.76
CA VAL A 152 -19.15 17.76 -1.75
C VAL A 152 -19.75 16.94 -2.89
N ALA A 153 -19.16 17.00 -4.09
CA ALA A 153 -19.60 16.19 -5.22
C ALA A 153 -19.53 14.67 -4.94
N GLY A 154 -18.46 14.19 -4.30
CA GLY A 154 -18.34 12.78 -3.92
C GLY A 154 -19.28 12.37 -2.79
N VAL A 155 -19.55 13.25 -1.82
CA VAL A 155 -20.56 12.99 -0.78
C VAL A 155 -21.94 12.85 -1.42
N LEU A 156 -22.31 13.77 -2.32
CA LEU A 156 -23.56 13.67 -3.07
C LEU A 156 -23.64 12.39 -3.91
N ALA A 157 -22.51 11.88 -4.41
CA ALA A 157 -22.46 10.65 -5.18
C ALA A 157 -22.59 9.37 -4.31
N ARG A 158 -22.20 9.43 -3.03
CA ARG A 158 -22.12 8.28 -2.10
C ARG A 158 -23.49 7.74 -1.67
N ASP A 159 -24.49 8.60 -1.47
CA ASP A 159 -25.82 8.22 -0.96
C ASP A 159 -26.67 7.38 -1.95
N ARG A 160 -26.05 6.87 -3.02
CA ARG A 160 -26.74 6.19 -4.13
C ARG A 160 -26.21 4.78 -4.43
N ASP A 161 -25.33 4.25 -3.58
CA ASP A 161 -24.93 2.84 -3.65
C ASP A 161 -26.13 1.94 -3.32
N ARG A 162 -26.53 1.10 -4.29
CA ARG A 162 -27.54 0.05 -4.09
C ARG A 162 -26.92 -1.10 -3.29
N PRO A 163 -27.71 -1.81 -2.46
CA PRO A 163 -27.22 -2.98 -1.74
C PRO A 163 -26.66 -4.01 -2.74
N ALA A 164 -25.45 -4.49 -2.47
CA ALA A 164 -24.77 -5.46 -3.32
C ALA A 164 -25.56 -6.78 -3.40
N GLU A 165 -25.84 -7.25 -4.62
CA GLU A 165 -26.49 -8.55 -4.86
C GLU A 165 -25.49 -9.71 -4.79
N ASP A 166 -24.21 -9.43 -5.07
CA ASP A 166 -23.14 -10.42 -5.16
C ASP A 166 -22.11 -10.28 -4.03
N GLU A 167 -21.57 -11.42 -3.59
CA GLU A 167 -20.55 -11.47 -2.54
C GLU A 167 -19.19 -10.98 -3.07
N PRO A 168 -18.46 -10.14 -2.31
CA PRO A 168 -17.20 -9.56 -2.77
C PRO A 168 -16.11 -10.60 -3.01
N ARG A 169 -15.48 -10.51 -4.19
CA ARG A 169 -14.37 -11.40 -4.58
C ARG A 169 -13.12 -11.05 -3.79
N ARG A 170 -12.84 -11.80 -2.72
CA ARG A 170 -11.69 -11.55 -1.83
C ARG A 170 -10.35 -11.46 -2.57
N GLY A 171 -10.18 -12.25 -3.64
CA GLY A 171 -8.98 -12.22 -4.47
C GLY A 171 -8.78 -10.90 -5.24
N LEU A 172 -9.88 -10.29 -5.68
CA LEU A 172 -9.88 -8.99 -6.33
C LEU A 172 -9.50 -7.89 -5.33
N VAL A 173 -10.09 -7.92 -4.13
CA VAL A 173 -9.85 -6.92 -3.07
C VAL A 173 -8.36 -6.83 -2.72
N VAL A 174 -7.74 -7.98 -2.45
CA VAL A 174 -6.33 -8.04 -2.08
C VAL A 174 -5.42 -7.65 -3.24
N GLY A 175 -5.70 -8.11 -4.46
CA GLY A 175 -4.93 -7.74 -5.65
C GLY A 175 -5.05 -6.25 -6.02
N ALA A 176 -6.23 -5.65 -5.81
CA ALA A 176 -6.45 -4.22 -6.02
C ALA A 176 -5.74 -3.38 -4.94
N ALA A 177 -5.85 -3.78 -3.67
CA ALA A 177 -5.15 -3.12 -2.55
C ALA A 177 -3.63 -3.13 -2.74
N ALA A 178 -3.10 -4.27 -3.16
CA ALA A 178 -1.70 -4.48 -3.51
C ALA A 178 -1.17 -3.52 -4.57
N LEU A 179 -1.86 -3.45 -5.70
CA LEU A 179 -1.47 -2.58 -6.81
C LEU A 179 -1.71 -1.10 -6.45
N GLY A 180 -2.76 -0.80 -5.66
CA GLY A 180 -2.96 0.52 -5.07
C GLY A 180 -1.82 0.93 -4.13
N LEU A 181 -1.26 0.00 -3.36
CA LEU A 181 -0.08 0.26 -2.52
C LEU A 181 1.17 0.53 -3.37
N LEU A 182 1.35 -0.17 -4.49
CA LEU A 182 2.44 0.13 -5.44
C LEU A 182 2.34 1.56 -5.98
N ILE A 183 1.11 2.02 -6.30
CA ILE A 183 0.86 3.42 -6.69
C ILE A 183 1.22 4.37 -5.55
N ALA A 184 0.77 4.07 -4.32
CA ALA A 184 1.08 4.87 -3.14
C ALA A 184 2.58 5.04 -2.90
N ILE A 185 3.36 3.96 -3.05
CA ILE A 185 4.82 4.01 -2.94
C ILE A 185 5.41 4.99 -3.95
N GLY A 186 5.00 4.91 -5.22
CA GLY A 186 5.47 5.83 -6.25
C GLY A 186 5.11 7.29 -5.99
N LEU A 187 3.93 7.57 -5.43
CA LEU A 187 3.46 8.92 -5.09
C LEU A 187 4.14 9.53 -3.85
N VAL A 188 4.66 8.69 -2.94
CA VAL A 188 5.34 9.14 -1.71
C VAL A 188 6.81 9.47 -1.96
N MET A 189 7.41 8.86 -2.98
CA MET A 189 8.79 9.17 -3.40
C MET A 189 8.87 10.57 -4.03
N ALA A 190 10.10 11.12 -4.07
CA ALA A 190 10.36 12.37 -4.75
C ALA A 190 9.87 12.31 -6.21
N PRO A 191 9.15 13.33 -6.71
CA PRO A 191 8.61 13.33 -8.08
C PRO A 191 9.68 13.65 -9.14
N PHE A 192 10.74 14.36 -8.78
CA PHE A 192 11.89 14.67 -9.62
C PHE A 192 13.15 14.71 -8.76
N SER A 193 14.32 14.88 -9.36
CA SER A 193 15.55 15.28 -8.67
C SER A 193 15.95 16.69 -9.13
N SER A 194 16.64 17.44 -8.27
CA SER A 194 16.98 18.84 -8.54
C SER A 194 18.48 19.08 -8.38
N SER A 195 19.04 19.84 -9.31
CA SER A 195 20.40 20.41 -9.21
C SER A 195 20.42 21.82 -8.59
N ASN A 196 19.24 22.41 -8.38
CA ASN A 196 19.08 23.75 -7.80
C ASN A 196 18.63 23.66 -6.33
N PRO A 197 19.41 24.20 -5.38
CA PRO A 197 19.06 24.17 -3.95
C PRO A 197 17.80 24.97 -3.59
N LEU A 198 17.34 25.88 -4.44
CA LEU A 198 16.11 26.65 -4.23
C LEU A 198 14.84 25.90 -4.70
N LEU A 199 15.01 24.79 -5.40
CA LEU A 199 13.92 23.92 -5.87
C LEU A 199 14.07 22.56 -5.19
N PRO A 200 13.53 22.39 -3.96
CA PRO A 200 13.65 21.14 -3.24
C PRO A 200 12.96 20.01 -4.00
N ALA A 201 13.63 18.87 -4.08
CA ALA A 201 13.15 17.65 -4.73
C ALA A 201 12.69 16.62 -3.69
N ASP A 202 11.89 17.08 -2.73
CA ASP A 202 11.56 16.33 -1.53
C ASP A 202 10.47 15.29 -1.83
N GLY A 203 10.62 14.12 -1.21
CA GLY A 203 9.52 13.15 -1.10
C GLY A 203 8.52 13.58 -0.03
N VAL A 204 7.41 12.85 0.08
CA VAL A 204 6.37 13.14 1.08
C VAL A 204 6.92 13.08 2.50
N PHE A 205 7.88 12.20 2.79
CA PHE A 205 8.49 12.06 4.12
C PHE A 205 9.42 13.20 4.52
N ASP A 206 10.04 13.85 3.53
CA ASP A 206 10.96 14.97 3.74
C ASP A 206 10.21 16.32 3.68
N SER A 207 8.90 16.28 3.39
CA SER A 207 8.05 17.46 3.25
C SER A 207 7.64 18.07 4.61
N PRO A 208 7.30 19.38 4.65
CA PRO A 208 6.70 20.03 5.82
C PRO A 208 5.45 19.31 6.33
N ALA A 209 5.12 19.45 7.62
CA ALA A 209 4.08 18.68 8.30
C ALA A 209 2.72 18.64 7.56
N LEU A 210 2.23 19.76 7.02
CA LEU A 210 0.95 19.78 6.29
C LEU A 210 1.03 19.06 4.94
N ALA A 211 2.15 19.23 4.21
CA ALA A 211 2.40 18.52 2.96
C ALA A 211 2.61 17.01 3.20
N LEU A 212 3.31 16.63 4.28
CA LEU A 212 3.44 15.26 4.75
C LEU A 212 2.07 14.63 5.02
N VAL A 213 1.23 15.27 5.84
CA VAL A 213 -0.11 14.77 6.16
C VAL A 213 -0.98 14.66 4.90
N GLY A 214 -1.01 15.70 4.08
CA GLY A 214 -1.77 15.70 2.82
C GLY A 214 -1.31 14.61 1.85
N GLY A 215 0.01 14.45 1.69
CA GLY A 215 0.63 13.41 0.87
C GLY A 215 0.34 12.00 1.37
N LEU A 216 0.45 11.76 2.68
CA LEU A 216 0.11 10.47 3.30
C LEU A 216 -1.39 10.14 3.18
N LEU A 217 -2.27 11.14 3.29
CA LEU A 217 -3.71 10.95 3.05
C LEU A 217 -3.96 10.51 1.60
N VAL A 218 -3.36 11.19 0.61
CA VAL A 218 -3.47 10.79 -0.80
C VAL A 218 -2.91 9.38 -1.02
N ALA A 219 -1.73 9.09 -0.46
CA ALA A 219 -1.09 7.79 -0.58
C ALA A 219 -1.96 6.67 0.03
N LEU A 220 -2.58 6.90 1.19
CA LEU A 220 -3.48 5.95 1.84
C LEU A 220 -4.74 5.67 1.03
N VAL A 221 -5.27 6.69 0.34
CA VAL A 221 -6.47 6.53 -0.51
C VAL A 221 -6.23 5.55 -1.66
N MET A 222 -5.00 5.38 -2.15
CA MET A 222 -4.72 4.47 -3.27
C MET A 222 -5.02 3.00 -2.94
N PRO A 223 -4.40 2.36 -1.92
CA PRO A 223 -4.70 0.98 -1.55
C PRO A 223 -6.10 0.85 -0.93
N VAL A 224 -6.53 1.78 -0.08
CA VAL A 224 -7.84 1.70 0.59
C VAL A 224 -8.97 1.89 -0.42
N GLY A 225 -8.89 2.89 -1.30
CA GLY A 225 -9.86 3.14 -2.35
C GLY A 225 -9.95 1.98 -3.34
N ALA A 226 -8.81 1.40 -3.73
CA ALA A 226 -8.79 0.22 -4.59
C ALA A 226 -9.42 -1.01 -3.91
N ALA A 227 -9.13 -1.23 -2.62
CA ALA A 227 -9.71 -2.32 -1.84
C ALA A 227 -11.23 -2.15 -1.66
N VAL A 228 -11.69 -0.94 -1.32
CA VAL A 228 -13.11 -0.61 -1.15
C VAL A 228 -13.86 -0.77 -2.46
N ALA A 229 -13.33 -0.23 -3.56
CA ALA A 229 -13.93 -0.41 -4.89
C ALA A 229 -14.04 -1.88 -5.27
N ALA A 230 -12.96 -2.66 -5.05
CA ALA A 230 -12.92 -4.09 -5.30
C ALA A 230 -13.82 -4.92 -4.36
N SER A 231 -14.25 -4.36 -3.23
CA SER A 231 -15.18 -5.01 -2.29
C SER A 231 -16.65 -4.79 -2.66
N SER A 232 -16.94 -4.07 -3.75
CA SER A 232 -18.30 -4.00 -4.26
C SER A 232 -18.69 -5.29 -4.97
N GLY A 233 -19.93 -5.75 -4.76
CA GLY A 233 -20.53 -6.83 -5.54
C GLY A 233 -20.86 -6.42 -6.98
N ASP A 234 -20.98 -5.11 -7.25
CA ASP A 234 -21.27 -4.61 -8.59
C ASP A 234 -20.00 -4.37 -9.42
N ALA A 235 -19.95 -5.03 -10.58
CA ALA A 235 -18.90 -4.95 -11.57
C ALA A 235 -18.60 -3.52 -12.06
N ASP A 236 -19.64 -2.68 -12.17
CA ASP A 236 -19.48 -1.32 -12.66
C ASP A 236 -18.91 -0.40 -11.57
N THR A 237 -19.36 -0.54 -10.33
CA THR A 237 -18.74 0.10 -9.15
C THR A 237 -17.26 -0.24 -9.03
N VAL A 238 -16.89 -1.51 -9.18
CA VAL A 238 -15.48 -1.96 -9.15
C VAL A 238 -14.65 -1.24 -10.23
N ARG A 239 -15.14 -1.26 -11.48
CA ARG A 239 -14.44 -0.64 -12.62
C ARG A 239 -14.31 0.86 -12.45
N GLY A 240 -15.39 1.53 -12.04
CA GLY A 240 -15.42 2.96 -11.82
C GLY A 240 -14.50 3.41 -10.70
N GLY A 241 -14.55 2.71 -9.56
CA GLY A 241 -13.68 3.01 -8.42
C GLY A 241 -12.21 2.75 -8.72
N ILE A 242 -11.85 1.62 -9.35
CA ILE A 242 -10.45 1.32 -9.69
C ILE A 242 -9.92 2.27 -10.78
N LEU A 243 -10.72 2.58 -11.80
CA LEU A 243 -10.35 3.61 -12.77
C LEU A 243 -10.20 4.97 -12.09
N GLY A 244 -11.08 5.29 -11.13
CA GLY A 244 -10.98 6.49 -10.30
C GLY A 244 -9.66 6.58 -9.54
N VAL A 245 -9.20 5.49 -8.93
CA VAL A 245 -7.88 5.43 -8.25
C VAL A 245 -6.75 5.71 -9.23
N GLY A 246 -6.75 5.04 -10.39
CA GLY A 246 -5.74 5.23 -11.42
C GLY A 246 -5.69 6.67 -11.96
N LEU A 247 -6.85 7.25 -12.27
CA LEU A 247 -6.96 8.63 -12.74
C LEU A 247 -6.58 9.63 -11.64
N ALA A 248 -6.98 9.41 -10.39
CA ALA A 248 -6.63 10.29 -9.29
C ALA A 248 -5.11 10.29 -9.02
N ALA A 249 -4.46 9.13 -9.15
CA ALA A 249 -3.00 9.04 -9.08
C ALA A 249 -2.31 9.83 -10.21
N LEU A 250 -2.83 9.78 -11.45
CA LEU A 250 -2.33 10.61 -12.55
C LEU A 250 -2.52 12.10 -12.26
N VAL A 251 -3.69 12.51 -11.78
CA VAL A 251 -3.99 13.91 -11.45
C VAL A 251 -3.03 14.48 -10.40
N VAL A 252 -2.62 13.65 -9.44
CA VAL A 252 -1.67 14.04 -8.38
C VAL A 252 -0.22 14.01 -8.85
N GLY A 253 0.20 12.90 -9.46
CA GLY A 253 1.61 12.63 -9.73
C GLY A 253 2.14 13.19 -11.05
N LEU A 254 1.28 13.36 -12.07
CA LEU A 254 1.73 13.73 -13.40
C LEU A 254 2.29 15.16 -13.50
N PRO A 255 1.65 16.22 -12.94
CA PRO A 255 2.18 17.57 -13.02
C PRO A 255 3.63 17.71 -12.50
N PRO A 256 3.95 17.31 -11.25
CA PRO A 256 5.33 17.44 -10.77
C PRO A 256 6.30 16.49 -11.50
N ALA A 257 5.85 15.35 -12.04
CA ALA A 257 6.69 14.47 -12.84
C ALA A 257 7.13 15.11 -14.17
N VAL A 258 6.21 15.83 -14.84
CA VAL A 258 6.49 16.55 -16.11
C VAL A 258 7.54 17.65 -15.90
N ALA A 259 7.56 18.26 -14.72
CA ALA A 259 8.57 19.27 -14.38
C ALA A 259 10.02 18.75 -14.55
N GLY A 260 10.27 17.49 -14.21
CA GLY A 260 11.59 16.84 -14.39
C GLY A 260 12.03 16.65 -15.84
N TYR A 261 11.16 16.91 -16.82
CA TYR A 261 11.48 16.85 -18.25
C TYR A 261 11.51 18.24 -18.91
N VAL A 262 10.75 19.20 -18.35
CA VAL A 262 10.58 20.53 -18.96
C VAL A 262 11.59 21.54 -18.39
N LEU A 263 11.93 21.43 -17.12
CA LEU A 263 12.86 22.34 -16.45
C LEU A 263 14.29 21.78 -16.55
N ALA A 264 15.22 22.60 -17.07
CA ALA A 264 16.61 22.19 -17.30
C ALA A 264 17.36 21.78 -16.01
N GLU A 265 16.95 22.34 -14.86
CA GLU A 265 17.58 22.11 -13.56
C GLU A 265 17.00 20.88 -12.84
N LEU A 266 15.89 20.33 -13.34
CA LEU A 266 15.21 19.17 -12.78
C LEU A 266 15.44 17.95 -13.66
N HIS A 267 15.48 16.77 -13.04
CA HIS A 267 15.64 15.51 -13.75
C HIS A 267 14.58 14.48 -13.34
N PRO A 268 14.23 13.54 -14.22
CA PRO A 268 13.25 12.50 -13.90
C PRO A 268 13.72 11.65 -12.72
N SER A 269 12.79 11.30 -11.84
CA SER A 269 13.03 10.40 -10.70
C SER A 269 12.29 9.08 -10.88
N THR A 270 12.56 8.11 -10.01
CA THR A 270 11.94 6.78 -10.06
C THR A 270 10.48 6.77 -9.56
N GLY A 271 10.08 7.72 -8.72
CA GLY A 271 8.76 7.74 -8.07
C GLY A 271 7.58 7.71 -9.06
N PRO A 272 7.50 8.65 -10.02
CA PRO A 272 6.45 8.67 -11.02
C PRO A 272 6.39 7.39 -11.87
N TRP A 273 7.54 6.80 -12.20
CA TRP A 273 7.58 5.55 -12.97
C TRP A 273 6.98 4.37 -12.21
N ILE A 274 7.26 4.25 -10.91
CA ILE A 274 6.64 3.22 -10.05
C ILE A 274 5.12 3.41 -10.00
N ALA A 275 4.65 4.65 -9.83
CA ALA A 275 3.23 4.96 -9.82
C ALA A 275 2.55 4.60 -11.16
N LEU A 276 3.18 4.95 -12.29
CA LEU A 276 2.69 4.62 -13.62
C LEU A 276 2.61 3.11 -13.86
N VAL A 277 3.62 2.35 -13.44
CA VAL A 277 3.58 0.88 -13.50
C VAL A 277 2.43 0.34 -12.64
N GLY A 278 2.24 0.87 -11.43
CA GLY A 278 1.13 0.51 -10.57
C GLY A 278 -0.23 0.75 -11.23
N ILE A 279 -0.43 1.91 -11.87
CA ILE A 279 -1.66 2.25 -12.61
C ILE A 279 -1.86 1.33 -13.82
N ALA A 280 -0.80 1.11 -14.61
CA ALA A 280 -0.82 0.26 -15.79
C ALA A 280 -1.11 -1.22 -15.46
N LEU A 281 -0.81 -1.67 -14.25
CA LEU A 281 -1.18 -3.01 -13.77
C LEU A 281 -2.59 -3.02 -13.15
N LEU A 282 -2.93 -2.03 -12.32
CA LEU A 282 -4.18 -1.98 -11.56
C LEU A 282 -5.41 -1.88 -12.47
N VAL A 283 -5.38 -1.00 -13.48
CA VAL A 283 -6.55 -0.76 -14.33
C VAL A 283 -6.89 -2.00 -15.16
N PRO A 284 -5.97 -2.61 -15.96
CA PRO A 284 -6.28 -3.84 -16.69
C PRO A 284 -6.64 -5.01 -15.78
N PHE A 285 -5.99 -5.12 -14.61
CA PHE A 285 -6.31 -6.15 -13.62
C PHE A 285 -7.79 -6.14 -13.25
N ALA A 286 -8.38 -4.97 -13.00
CA ALA A 286 -9.82 -4.82 -12.72
C ALA A 286 -10.70 -5.26 -13.90
N PHE A 287 -10.39 -4.84 -15.12
CA PHE A 287 -11.22 -5.17 -16.28
C PHE A 287 -11.21 -6.68 -16.61
N VAL A 288 -10.06 -7.34 -16.47
CA VAL A 288 -9.91 -8.79 -16.74
C VAL A 288 -10.58 -9.63 -15.64
N SER A 289 -10.38 -9.26 -14.37
CA SER A 289 -10.88 -10.01 -13.22
C SER A 289 -12.39 -9.96 -13.07
N VAL A 290 -13.02 -8.81 -13.38
CA VAL A 290 -14.48 -8.65 -13.35
C VAL A 290 -15.17 -9.43 -14.49
N GLY A 291 -14.51 -9.60 -15.64
CA GLY A 291 -15.08 -10.31 -16.80
C GLY A 291 -15.14 -11.84 -16.67
N ARG A 292 -14.36 -12.43 -15.76
CA ARG A 292 -14.50 -13.86 -15.42
C ARG A 292 -15.70 -14.02 -14.49
N ARG A 293 -16.88 -14.26 -15.06
CA ARG A 293 -18.01 -14.83 -14.32
C ARG A 293 -17.58 -16.23 -13.90
N GLU A 294 -17.31 -16.44 -12.62
CA GLU A 294 -17.22 -17.80 -12.09
C GLU A 294 -18.56 -18.46 -12.43
N LYS A 295 -18.50 -19.45 -13.31
CA LYS A 295 -19.61 -20.38 -13.52
C LYS A 295 -19.89 -20.93 -12.12
N SER A 296 -21.01 -20.54 -11.52
CA SER A 296 -21.50 -21.17 -10.30
C SER A 296 -21.62 -22.66 -10.60
N LEU A 297 -20.64 -23.43 -10.16
CA LEU A 297 -20.67 -24.87 -10.24
C LEU A 297 -21.18 -25.32 -8.87
N ASP A 298 -22.43 -25.80 -8.85
CA ASP A 298 -22.95 -26.77 -7.87
C ASP A 298 -22.17 -28.10 -7.95
N GLN A 299 -20.85 -28.02 -8.08
CA GLN A 299 -19.97 -29.14 -8.29
C GLN A 299 -18.76 -28.87 -7.41
N ASP A 300 -18.70 -29.59 -6.29
CA ASP A 300 -17.50 -29.79 -5.46
C ASP A 300 -16.36 -30.35 -6.34
N VAL A 301 -15.75 -29.46 -7.12
CA VAL A 301 -14.55 -29.71 -7.88
C VAL A 301 -13.44 -29.02 -7.12
N ASP A 302 -12.59 -29.83 -6.48
CA ASP A 302 -11.34 -29.40 -5.86
C ASP A 302 -10.62 -28.43 -6.81
N LEU A 303 -10.61 -27.14 -6.47
CA LEU A 303 -10.03 -26.09 -7.30
C LEU A 303 -8.52 -26.34 -7.46
N PRO A 304 -7.98 -26.62 -8.66
CA PRO A 304 -6.54 -26.82 -8.89
C PRO A 304 -5.71 -25.52 -8.78
N GLY A 305 -6.18 -24.51 -8.02
CA GLY A 305 -5.56 -23.19 -7.88
C GLY A 305 -4.83 -22.94 -6.55
N ARG A 306 -5.14 -23.69 -5.47
CA ARG A 306 -4.59 -23.42 -4.13
C ARG A 306 -3.08 -23.72 -4.03
N GLY A 307 -2.65 -24.86 -4.58
CA GLY A 307 -1.23 -25.22 -4.64
C GLY A 307 -0.39 -24.19 -5.40
N ASN A 308 -0.95 -23.62 -6.46
CA ASN A 308 -0.26 -22.65 -7.31
C ASN A 308 -0.03 -21.30 -6.61
N LEU A 309 -0.91 -20.88 -5.70
CA LEU A 309 -0.74 -19.63 -4.95
C LEU A 309 0.34 -19.77 -3.86
N HIS A 310 0.40 -20.90 -3.15
CA HIS A 310 1.48 -21.16 -2.20
C HIS A 310 2.84 -21.25 -2.89
N LEU A 311 2.88 -21.97 -4.01
CA LEU A 311 4.07 -22.07 -4.86
C LEU A 311 4.51 -20.68 -5.35
N GLY A 312 3.58 -19.88 -5.86
CA GLY A 312 3.85 -18.53 -6.33
C GLY A 312 4.40 -17.62 -5.22
N ALA A 313 3.79 -17.63 -4.04
CA ALA A 313 4.28 -16.87 -2.88
C ALA A 313 5.68 -17.35 -2.43
N GLY A 314 5.91 -18.67 -2.43
CA GLY A 314 7.21 -19.26 -2.11
C GLY A 314 8.30 -18.87 -3.11
N ILE A 315 8.04 -18.96 -4.42
CA ILE A 315 9.01 -18.60 -5.46
C ILE A 315 9.34 -17.10 -5.38
N VAL A 316 8.33 -16.24 -5.32
CA VAL A 316 8.54 -14.78 -5.24
C VAL A 316 9.25 -14.40 -3.93
N GLY A 317 8.89 -15.06 -2.81
CA GLY A 317 9.57 -14.89 -1.53
C GLY A 317 11.04 -15.32 -1.56
N LEU A 318 11.35 -16.41 -2.25
CA LEU A 318 12.72 -16.87 -2.43
C LEU A 318 13.53 -15.90 -3.30
N LEU A 319 12.94 -15.37 -4.37
CA LEU A 319 13.56 -14.32 -5.17
C LEU A 319 13.79 -13.03 -4.35
N ALA A 320 12.86 -12.67 -3.46
CA ALA A 320 13.04 -11.55 -2.54
C ALA A 320 14.23 -11.78 -1.59
N ALA A 321 14.32 -12.97 -1.00
CA ALA A 321 15.42 -13.36 -0.11
C ALA A 321 16.78 -13.33 -0.84
N VAL A 322 16.87 -13.93 -2.02
CA VAL A 322 18.08 -13.94 -2.86
C VAL A 322 18.46 -12.52 -3.26
N SER A 323 17.50 -11.72 -3.72
CA SER A 323 17.73 -10.31 -4.06
C SER A 323 18.27 -9.53 -2.85
N GLY A 324 17.75 -9.78 -1.65
CA GLY A 324 18.26 -9.16 -0.43
C GLY A 324 19.68 -9.59 -0.08
N LEU A 325 20.03 -10.87 -0.25
CA LEU A 325 21.41 -11.35 -0.03
C LEU A 325 22.39 -10.75 -1.06
N VAL A 326 21.98 -10.65 -2.32
CA VAL A 326 22.75 -9.97 -3.37
C VAL A 326 22.92 -8.48 -3.04
N ALA A 327 21.90 -7.83 -2.49
CA ALA A 327 21.99 -6.44 -2.06
C ALA A 327 23.04 -6.21 -0.96
N VAL A 328 23.21 -7.15 -0.02
CA VAL A 328 24.27 -7.09 1.00
C VAL A 328 25.67 -7.29 0.41
N ALA A 329 25.78 -8.14 -0.62
CA ALA A 329 27.06 -8.45 -1.27
C ALA A 329 27.56 -7.34 -2.20
N LEU A 330 26.67 -6.45 -2.65
CA LEU A 330 26.99 -5.38 -3.60
C LEU A 330 27.15 -4.02 -2.92
N PRO A 331 28.00 -3.12 -3.47
CA PRO A 331 28.12 -1.76 -2.97
C PRO A 331 26.79 -1.01 -3.02
N LEU A 332 26.45 -0.34 -1.93
CA LEU A 332 25.28 0.55 -1.84
C LEU A 332 25.56 1.97 -2.33
N LEU A 333 26.82 2.38 -2.35
CA LEU A 333 27.26 3.68 -2.84
C LEU A 333 28.34 3.47 -3.89
N SER A 334 28.31 4.31 -4.91
CA SER A 334 29.37 4.46 -5.90
C SER A 334 29.91 5.88 -5.79
N LEU A 335 31.23 6.00 -5.61
CA LEU A 335 31.94 7.27 -5.50
C LEU A 335 32.74 7.55 -6.79
N PRO A 336 32.96 8.80 -7.18
CA PRO A 336 33.77 9.13 -8.34
C PRO A 336 35.24 8.76 -8.14
N ASN A 337 35.95 8.54 -9.25
CA ASN A 337 37.40 8.26 -9.28
C ASN A 337 37.80 7.02 -8.46
N ASP A 338 36.91 6.03 -8.34
CA ASP A 338 37.12 4.80 -7.57
C ASP A 338 37.56 5.05 -6.12
N ALA A 339 37.12 6.16 -5.53
CA ALA A 339 37.40 6.47 -4.13
C ALA A 339 36.85 5.36 -3.22
N ALA A 340 37.56 5.08 -2.13
CA ALA A 340 37.20 4.02 -1.20
C ALA A 340 35.78 4.23 -0.66
N VAL A 341 34.88 3.28 -0.96
CA VAL A 341 33.50 3.30 -0.51
C VAL A 341 33.46 2.91 0.97
N PRO A 342 32.91 3.75 1.87
CA PRO A 342 32.73 3.38 3.27
C PRO A 342 31.88 2.11 3.40
N GLU A 343 32.31 1.18 4.25
CA GLU A 343 31.51 -0.01 4.54
C GLU A 343 30.16 0.38 5.16
N ASN A 344 29.06 0.01 4.50
CA ASN A 344 27.73 0.21 5.05
C ASN A 344 27.35 -0.99 5.92
N TYR A 345 27.58 -0.88 7.23
CA TYR A 345 27.25 -1.93 8.19
C TYR A 345 25.74 -2.13 8.41
N ALA A 346 24.92 -1.09 8.19
CA ALA A 346 23.49 -1.15 8.49
C ALA A 346 22.74 -2.17 7.60
N ILE A 347 23.13 -2.28 6.32
CA ILE A 347 22.51 -3.24 5.39
C ILE A 347 22.76 -4.70 5.78
N ARG A 348 23.75 -5.00 6.63
CA ARG A 348 24.04 -6.38 7.08
C ARG A 348 22.88 -7.00 7.86
N LEU A 349 21.96 -6.18 8.39
CA LEU A 349 20.71 -6.64 8.99
C LEU A 349 19.79 -7.36 7.97
N LEU A 350 19.99 -7.13 6.68
CA LEU A 350 19.24 -7.78 5.61
C LEU A 350 19.61 -9.26 5.48
N THR A 351 20.80 -9.67 5.93
CA THR A 351 21.21 -11.08 5.92
C THR A 351 20.28 -11.95 6.79
N PRO A 352 20.12 -11.71 8.11
CA PRO A 352 19.20 -12.51 8.91
C PRO A 352 17.73 -12.38 8.46
N ALA A 353 17.31 -11.22 7.94
CA ALA A 353 15.97 -11.04 7.39
C ALA A 353 15.73 -11.90 6.13
N SER A 354 16.65 -11.86 5.17
CA SER A 354 16.58 -12.67 3.96
C SER A 354 16.65 -14.17 4.25
N VAL A 355 17.47 -14.60 5.22
CA VAL A 355 17.53 -16.00 5.65
C VAL A 355 16.19 -16.44 6.24
N LEU A 356 15.60 -15.65 7.13
CA LEU A 356 14.28 -15.94 7.71
C LEU A 356 13.20 -16.08 6.62
N VAL A 357 13.10 -15.10 5.72
CA VAL A 357 12.13 -15.13 4.62
C VAL A 357 12.40 -16.28 3.67
N GLY A 358 13.66 -16.56 3.33
CA GLY A 358 14.07 -17.65 2.45
C GLY A 358 13.70 -19.03 3.01
N VAL A 359 13.94 -19.28 4.30
CA VAL A 359 13.57 -20.53 4.96
C VAL A 359 12.05 -20.74 4.95
N LEU A 360 11.29 -19.69 5.29
CA LEU A 360 9.82 -19.75 5.27
C LEU A 360 9.27 -19.89 3.84
N ALA A 361 9.91 -19.26 2.86
CA ALA A 361 9.58 -19.40 1.44
C ALA A 361 9.79 -20.84 0.94
N VAL A 362 10.89 -21.50 1.33
CA VAL A 362 11.10 -22.92 1.05
C VAL A 362 10.01 -23.78 1.69
N GLY A 363 9.60 -23.44 2.93
CA GLY A 363 8.46 -24.09 3.58
C GLY A 363 7.13 -23.96 2.81
N LEU A 364 6.94 -22.87 2.06
CA LEU A 364 5.78 -22.68 1.18
C LEU A 364 5.82 -23.54 -0.09
N LEU A 365 7.00 -23.96 -0.54
CA LEU A 365 7.15 -24.84 -1.69
C LEU A 365 6.78 -26.29 -1.37
N VAL A 366 6.72 -26.66 -0.09
CA VAL A 366 6.32 -27.99 0.38
C VAL A 366 4.80 -27.99 0.64
N PRO A 367 3.98 -28.68 -0.17
CA PRO A 367 2.51 -28.60 -0.07
C PRO A 367 1.96 -28.97 1.32
N ALA A 368 2.63 -29.91 2.01
CA ALA A 368 2.25 -30.36 3.34
C ALA A 368 2.41 -29.26 4.42
N TRP A 369 3.33 -28.31 4.22
CA TRP A 369 3.66 -27.28 5.20
C TRP A 369 3.18 -25.89 4.78
N ALA A 370 2.90 -25.71 3.49
CA ALA A 370 2.56 -24.43 2.90
C ALA A 370 1.44 -23.70 3.66
N ALA A 371 0.37 -24.42 3.98
CA ALA A 371 -0.72 -23.89 4.76
C ALA A 371 -0.26 -23.46 6.17
N LEU A 372 0.53 -24.29 6.86
CA LEU A 372 1.00 -24.00 8.21
C LEU A 372 1.97 -22.80 8.26
N VAL A 373 2.89 -22.70 7.29
CA VAL A 373 3.99 -21.73 7.27
C VAL A 373 3.56 -20.36 6.75
N ARG A 374 2.54 -20.30 5.89
CA ARG A 374 2.07 -19.06 5.23
C ARG A 374 1.84 -17.87 6.15
N PRO A 375 1.15 -17.99 7.31
CA PRO A 375 0.95 -16.83 8.19
C PRO A 375 2.27 -16.30 8.75
N ALA A 376 3.22 -17.20 9.07
CA ALA A 376 4.54 -16.82 9.55
C ALA A 376 5.33 -16.08 8.46
N PHE A 377 5.30 -16.63 7.23
CA PHE A 377 5.95 -16.03 6.05
C PHE A 377 5.48 -14.60 5.78
N SER A 378 4.17 -14.35 5.78
CA SER A 378 3.63 -13.00 5.52
C SER A 378 4.12 -11.96 6.52
N VAL A 379 4.25 -12.34 7.80
CA VAL A 379 4.76 -11.44 8.84
C VAL A 379 6.27 -11.26 8.71
N ALA A 380 7.02 -12.33 8.44
CA ALA A 380 8.47 -12.31 8.30
C ALA A 380 8.96 -11.40 7.15
N CYS A 381 8.18 -11.23 6.09
CA CYS A 381 8.50 -10.29 5.00
C CYS A 381 8.69 -8.84 5.49
N ALA A 382 8.09 -8.44 6.61
CA ALA A 382 8.34 -7.12 7.21
C ALA A 382 9.79 -6.94 7.67
N GLY A 383 10.51 -8.04 7.97
CA GLY A 383 11.94 -8.02 8.30
C GLY A 383 12.83 -7.53 7.16
N ILE A 384 12.45 -7.79 5.89
CA ILE A 384 13.16 -7.26 4.72
C ILE A 384 13.02 -5.73 4.67
N VAL A 385 11.80 -5.21 4.89
CA VAL A 385 11.54 -3.76 4.89
C VAL A 385 12.30 -3.05 6.02
N LEU A 386 12.29 -3.64 7.23
CA LEU A 386 13.07 -3.16 8.37
C LEU A 386 14.56 -3.02 8.03
N ALA A 387 15.15 -4.07 7.48
CA ALA A 387 16.57 -4.10 7.18
C ALA A 387 16.97 -3.16 6.04
N VAL A 388 16.20 -3.14 4.95
CA VAL A 388 16.46 -2.26 3.79
C VAL A 388 16.35 -0.79 4.19
N ALA A 389 15.33 -0.41 4.95
CA ALA A 389 15.17 0.97 5.42
C ALA A 389 16.38 1.43 6.24
N SER A 390 16.94 0.56 7.09
CA SER A 390 18.14 0.89 7.88
C SER A 390 19.38 1.12 7.00
N GLY A 391 19.56 0.33 5.93
CA GLY A 391 20.69 0.45 5.02
C GLY A 391 20.59 1.66 4.10
N PHE A 392 19.36 2.01 3.68
CA PHE A 392 19.08 3.10 2.75
C PHE A 392 19.16 4.47 3.39
N ASP A 393 18.95 4.59 4.70
CA ASP A 393 19.11 5.85 5.46
C ASP A 393 20.51 6.46 5.22
N ASN A 394 21.56 5.62 5.22
CA ASN A 394 22.93 6.03 4.91
C ASN A 394 23.12 6.46 3.45
N VAL A 395 22.47 5.78 2.51
CA VAL A 395 22.56 6.10 1.07
C VAL A 395 21.88 7.43 0.80
N LEU A 396 20.65 7.61 1.28
CA LEU A 396 19.85 8.81 1.09
C LEU A 396 20.51 10.03 1.74
N SER A 397 21.08 9.86 2.95
CA SER A 397 21.85 10.92 3.61
C SER A 397 23.11 11.30 2.81
N ALA A 398 23.83 10.32 2.26
CA ALA A 398 25.04 10.55 1.48
C ALA A 398 24.76 11.19 0.10
N THR A 399 23.66 10.80 -0.56
CA THR A 399 23.25 11.37 -1.86
C THR A 399 22.53 12.70 -1.73
N GLY A 400 21.86 12.95 -0.59
CA GLY A 400 20.97 14.10 -0.41
C GLY A 400 21.62 15.36 0.14
N VAL A 401 22.68 15.26 0.96
CA VAL A 401 23.07 16.42 1.80
C VAL A 401 24.26 17.24 1.29
N ILE A 402 25.46 16.72 0.97
CA ILE A 402 26.63 17.63 0.73
C ILE A 402 27.62 17.19 -0.37
N THR A 403 27.60 15.94 -0.85
CA THR A 403 28.59 15.48 -1.85
C THR A 403 27.91 15.11 -3.16
N SER A 404 27.76 16.09 -4.05
CA SER A 404 27.05 16.04 -5.35
C SER A 404 27.58 15.01 -6.38
N LYS A 405 28.35 14.01 -5.94
CA LYS A 405 28.95 13.02 -6.81
C LYS A 405 28.82 11.57 -6.33
N ALA A 406 28.27 11.30 -5.16
CA ALA A 406 27.96 9.93 -4.74
C ALA A 406 26.66 9.47 -5.44
N THR A 407 26.69 8.31 -6.09
CA THR A 407 25.52 7.73 -6.75
C THR A 407 25.08 6.42 -6.07
N PRO A 408 23.79 6.05 -6.14
CA PRO A 408 23.33 4.75 -5.66
C PRO A 408 24.08 3.61 -6.35
N GLY A 409 24.68 2.72 -5.57
CA GLY A 409 25.35 1.53 -6.07
C GLY A 409 24.36 0.43 -6.45
N ALA A 410 24.87 -0.64 -7.09
CA ALA A 410 24.07 -1.77 -7.55
C ALA A 410 23.25 -2.43 -6.42
N GLY A 411 23.78 -2.47 -5.19
CA GLY A 411 23.10 -3.06 -4.04
C GLY A 411 21.77 -2.37 -3.70
N VAL A 412 21.63 -1.07 -3.99
CA VAL A 412 20.38 -0.31 -3.74
C VAL A 412 19.26 -0.87 -4.61
N TRP A 413 19.53 -1.17 -5.87
CA TRP A 413 18.54 -1.71 -6.79
C TRP A 413 18.06 -3.11 -6.38
N PHE A 414 18.99 -3.97 -5.95
CA PHE A 414 18.64 -5.29 -5.43
C PHE A 414 17.91 -5.23 -4.07
N GLY A 415 18.23 -4.26 -3.23
CA GLY A 415 17.49 -4.01 -1.98
C GLY A 415 16.06 -3.54 -2.24
N ALA A 416 15.89 -2.61 -3.18
CA ALA A 416 14.57 -2.13 -3.60
C ALA A 416 13.74 -3.26 -4.25
N LEU A 417 14.38 -4.06 -5.11
CA LEU A 417 13.76 -5.24 -5.71
C LEU A 417 13.34 -6.26 -4.64
N ALA A 418 14.16 -6.48 -3.59
CA ALA A 418 13.82 -7.37 -2.50
C ALA A 418 12.55 -6.91 -1.75
N VAL A 419 12.41 -5.61 -1.48
CA VAL A 419 11.19 -5.04 -0.87
C VAL A 419 9.98 -5.24 -1.77
N LEU A 420 10.11 -4.93 -3.07
CA LEU A 420 9.02 -5.10 -4.04
C LEU A 420 8.57 -6.56 -4.12
N LEU A 421 9.51 -7.50 -4.26
CA LEU A 421 9.21 -8.93 -4.33
C LEU A 421 8.62 -9.44 -3.01
N ALA A 422 9.13 -9.00 -1.86
CA ALA A 422 8.56 -9.35 -0.56
C ALA A 422 7.10 -8.89 -0.46
N LEU A 423 6.80 -7.67 -0.92
CA LEU A 423 5.44 -7.14 -0.96
C LEU A 423 4.54 -8.02 -1.85
N VAL A 424 4.96 -8.30 -3.09
CA VAL A 424 4.22 -9.18 -4.01
C VAL A 424 4.00 -10.56 -3.40
N ALA A 425 5.00 -11.12 -2.71
CA ALA A 425 4.87 -12.41 -2.04
C ALA A 425 3.86 -12.38 -0.89
N VAL A 426 3.83 -11.30 -0.09
CA VAL A 426 2.80 -11.10 0.94
C VAL A 426 1.41 -11.03 0.32
N ILE A 427 1.26 -10.34 -0.81
CA ILE A 427 -0.01 -10.24 -1.53
C ILE A 427 -0.46 -11.63 -2.00
N ILE A 428 0.40 -12.40 -2.65
CA ILE A 428 0.07 -13.77 -3.08
C ILE A 428 -0.25 -14.67 -1.87
N ALA A 429 0.53 -14.56 -0.78
CA ALA A 429 0.30 -15.31 0.45
C ALA A 429 -1.03 -14.92 1.14
N THR A 430 -1.44 -13.65 1.08
CA THR A 430 -2.73 -13.21 1.64
C THR A 430 -3.89 -13.68 0.78
N LEU A 431 -3.75 -13.67 -0.56
CA LEU A 431 -4.70 -14.28 -1.50
C LEU A 431 -4.90 -15.78 -1.24
N ALA A 432 -3.79 -16.52 -1.05
CA ALA A 432 -3.85 -17.93 -0.66
C ALA A 432 -4.59 -18.13 0.68
N GLY A 433 -4.48 -17.17 1.60
CA GLY A 433 -5.22 -17.21 2.86
C GLY A 433 -6.70 -16.90 2.78
N ALA A 434 -7.09 -16.04 1.84
CA ALA A 434 -8.49 -15.74 1.59
C ALA A 434 -9.22 -16.99 1.06
N SER A 435 -8.59 -17.73 0.13
CA SER A 435 -9.16 -18.96 -0.43
C SER A 435 -9.16 -20.14 0.56
N GLU A 436 -8.25 -20.17 1.54
CA GLU A 436 -8.29 -21.13 2.66
C GLU A 436 -9.48 -20.92 3.62
N ARG A 437 -10.12 -19.74 3.61
CA ARG A 437 -11.20 -19.37 4.54
C ARG A 437 -12.61 -19.62 3.99
N GLU A 438 -12.76 -19.85 2.69
CA GLU A 438 -14.06 -20.06 2.05
C GLU A 438 -14.67 -21.43 2.38
N ASP A 439 -13.83 -22.43 2.69
CA ASP A 439 -14.29 -23.80 2.98
C ASP A 439 -14.52 -24.07 4.46
N VAL A 440 -14.58 -23.03 5.31
CA VAL A 440 -14.53 -23.29 6.76
C VAL A 440 -15.58 -22.60 7.60
N ASP A 441 -16.24 -23.46 8.37
CA ASP A 441 -17.19 -23.11 9.41
C ASP A 441 -16.59 -22.11 10.41
N LEU A 442 -17.27 -20.98 10.57
CA LEU A 442 -16.90 -19.85 11.44
C LEU A 442 -17.37 -20.06 12.90
N SER A 443 -18.07 -21.16 13.19
CA SER A 443 -18.60 -21.49 14.52
C SER A 443 -17.54 -21.73 15.61
N GLU A 444 -16.26 -21.93 15.25
CA GLU A 444 -15.14 -22.21 16.17
C GLU A 444 -14.34 -20.95 16.62
N LEU A 445 -14.85 -19.73 16.39
CA LEU A 445 -14.20 -18.48 16.80
C LEU A 445 -14.44 -18.17 18.29
N GLU A 446 -13.87 -18.97 19.19
CA GLU A 446 -13.81 -18.59 20.61
C GLU A 446 -12.59 -17.70 20.89
N GLY A 447 -12.85 -16.49 21.39
CA GLY A 447 -11.80 -15.56 21.82
C GLY A 447 -11.04 -16.12 23.03
N ARG A 448 -9.71 -16.20 22.94
CA ARG A 448 -8.86 -16.78 23.99
C ARG A 448 -8.21 -15.68 24.83
N PRO A 449 -8.66 -15.44 26.08
CA PRO A 449 -8.19 -14.31 26.88
C PRO A 449 -6.69 -14.37 27.19
N VAL A 450 -6.12 -15.57 27.37
CA VAL A 450 -4.68 -15.77 27.60
C VAL A 450 -3.83 -15.29 26.42
N LEU A 451 -4.25 -15.58 25.19
CA LEU A 451 -3.59 -15.08 23.97
C LEU A 451 -3.79 -13.56 23.80
N GLY A 452 -4.91 -13.02 24.29
CA GLY A 452 -5.13 -11.58 24.38
C GLY A 452 -4.09 -10.89 25.28
N TRP A 453 -3.78 -11.46 26.45
CA TRP A 453 -2.74 -10.95 27.34
C TRP A 453 -1.34 -11.04 26.73
N VAL A 454 -1.01 -12.17 26.08
CA VAL A 454 0.24 -12.33 25.33
C VAL A 454 0.36 -11.28 24.24
N ALA A 455 -0.72 -11.02 23.49
CA ALA A 455 -0.73 -10.01 22.44
C ALA A 455 -0.54 -8.59 23.01
N GLY A 456 -1.18 -8.27 24.14
CA GLY A 456 -0.99 -6.99 24.82
C GLY A 456 0.44 -6.77 25.31
N LEU A 457 1.03 -7.77 25.97
CA LEU A 457 2.41 -7.70 26.44
C LEU A 457 3.41 -7.63 25.28
N ALA A 458 3.21 -8.44 24.23
CA ALA A 458 4.03 -8.40 23.03
C ALA A 458 3.93 -7.05 22.31
N ALA A 459 2.75 -6.43 22.25
CA ALA A 459 2.58 -5.10 21.67
C ALA A 459 3.36 -4.04 22.46
N LEU A 460 3.30 -4.05 23.80
CA LEU A 460 4.07 -3.14 24.65
C LEU A 460 5.59 -3.30 24.44
N LEU A 461 6.07 -4.55 24.43
CA LEU A 461 7.47 -4.85 24.20
C LEU A 461 7.92 -4.48 22.77
N ALA A 462 7.06 -4.70 21.77
CA ALA A 462 7.33 -4.32 20.39
C ALA A 462 7.44 -2.79 20.25
N VAL A 463 6.53 -2.02 20.86
CA VAL A 463 6.60 -0.54 20.87
C VAL A 463 7.94 -0.09 21.44
N GLY A 464 8.42 -0.71 22.51
CA GLY A 464 9.75 -0.42 23.06
C GLY A 464 10.91 -0.87 22.15
N ALA A 465 10.83 -2.08 21.59
CA ALA A 465 11.87 -2.69 20.76
C ALA A 465 12.14 -1.93 19.44
N PHE A 466 11.06 -1.47 18.80
CA PHE A 466 11.12 -0.66 17.56
C PHE A 466 11.15 0.84 17.86
N GLY A 467 10.75 1.24 19.07
CA GLY A 467 10.74 2.61 19.54
C GLY A 467 12.13 3.12 19.89
N PHE A 468 12.86 2.36 20.71
CA PHE A 468 14.17 2.74 21.21
C PHE A 468 15.31 2.28 20.27
N PRO A 469 16.46 2.98 20.30
CA PRO A 469 17.69 2.55 19.62
C PRO A 469 18.05 1.11 19.97
N ALA A 470 18.52 0.33 18.99
CA ALA A 470 19.05 -1.02 19.20
C ALA A 470 20.57 -0.99 19.44
N VAL A 471 21.27 -0.02 18.85
CA VAL A 471 22.72 0.15 19.00
C VAL A 471 23.02 1.55 19.50
N THR A 472 23.91 1.64 20.49
CA THR A 472 24.45 2.89 21.02
C THR A 472 25.97 2.83 21.04
N GLY A 473 26.64 3.98 20.96
CA GLY A 473 28.08 4.13 21.13
C GLY A 473 28.45 5.58 21.44
N PRO A 474 29.72 5.88 21.69
CA PRO A 474 30.19 7.26 21.88
C PRO A 474 29.79 8.11 20.67
N ASP A 475 29.03 9.18 20.92
CA ASP A 475 28.48 10.11 19.91
C ASP A 475 27.57 9.48 18.82
N TYR A 476 27.03 8.28 19.08
CA TYR A 476 26.15 7.59 18.13
C TYR A 476 24.92 6.96 18.79
N GLU A 477 23.77 7.27 18.20
CA GLU A 477 22.52 6.56 18.46
C GLU A 477 21.91 6.06 17.16
N SER A 478 21.60 4.76 17.10
CA SER A 478 20.88 4.18 15.97
C SER A 478 19.44 4.71 15.92
N ALA A 479 18.86 4.79 14.72
CA ALA A 479 17.48 5.22 14.54
C ALA A 479 16.49 4.31 15.28
N GLY A 480 15.59 4.93 16.05
CA GLY A 480 14.34 4.35 16.55
C GLY A 480 13.13 5.10 16.02
N LEU A 481 11.92 4.65 16.41
CA LEU A 481 10.67 5.34 16.06
C LEU A 481 10.67 6.80 16.52
N TRP A 482 11.21 7.07 17.70
CA TRP A 482 11.12 8.38 18.35
C TRP A 482 12.11 9.41 17.83
N THR A 483 13.18 8.97 17.16
CA THR A 483 14.18 9.83 16.51
C THR A 483 13.82 10.21 15.07
N PHE A 484 12.72 9.66 14.54
CA PHE A 484 12.12 9.90 13.22
C PHE A 484 13.12 10.19 12.09
N ARG A 485 13.76 9.12 11.59
CA ARG A 485 14.63 9.11 10.39
C ARG A 485 14.03 8.25 9.28
N ILE A 486 14.60 8.20 8.08
CA ILE A 486 14.10 7.31 7.02
C ILE A 486 14.16 5.84 7.49
N ALA A 487 15.21 5.46 8.23
CA ALA A 487 15.30 4.17 8.92
C ALA A 487 14.13 3.86 9.87
N SER A 488 13.44 4.87 10.41
CA SER A 488 12.29 4.69 11.30
C SER A 488 11.06 4.13 10.57
N THR A 489 10.95 4.34 9.25
CA THR A 489 9.83 3.80 8.45
C THR A 489 9.82 2.26 8.44
N GLY A 490 11.00 1.63 8.31
CA GLY A 490 11.12 0.17 8.42
C GLY A 490 10.76 -0.36 9.80
N SER A 491 11.07 0.42 10.85
CA SER A 491 10.69 0.10 12.23
C SER A 491 9.18 0.20 12.45
N VAL A 492 8.51 1.19 11.85
CA VAL A 492 7.04 1.31 11.86
C VAL A 492 6.40 0.10 11.19
N VAL A 493 6.84 -0.28 9.99
CA VAL A 493 6.27 -1.42 9.25
C VAL A 493 6.43 -2.72 10.03
N ALA A 494 7.61 -2.97 10.61
CA ALA A 494 7.85 -4.14 11.44
C ALA A 494 7.00 -4.14 12.73
N LEU A 495 6.90 -2.99 13.41
CA LEU A 495 6.07 -2.82 14.60
C LEU A 495 4.59 -3.13 14.29
N VAL A 496 4.04 -2.53 13.24
CA VAL A 496 2.66 -2.75 12.83
C VAL A 496 2.43 -4.21 12.47
N ALA A 497 3.34 -4.82 11.71
CA ALA A 497 3.25 -6.24 11.36
C ALA A 497 3.22 -7.15 12.60
N VAL A 498 4.08 -6.89 13.59
CA VAL A 498 4.13 -7.65 14.85
C VAL A 498 2.85 -7.47 15.67
N ILE A 499 2.37 -6.23 15.83
CA ILE A 499 1.14 -5.94 16.59
C ILE A 499 -0.08 -6.59 15.91
N VAL A 500 -0.23 -6.42 14.60
CA VAL A 500 -1.33 -7.01 13.82
C VAL A 500 -1.27 -8.52 13.88
N ALA A 501 -0.09 -9.13 13.74
CA ALA A 501 0.08 -10.58 13.86
C ALA A 501 -0.34 -11.10 15.24
N ALA A 502 0.09 -10.43 16.32
CA ALA A 502 -0.26 -10.81 17.68
C ALA A 502 -1.77 -10.65 17.96
N ALA A 503 -2.38 -9.55 17.53
CA ALA A 503 -3.82 -9.32 17.66
C ALA A 503 -4.65 -10.34 16.86
N LEU A 504 -4.23 -10.64 15.63
CA LEU A 504 -4.87 -11.65 14.79
C LEU A 504 -4.67 -13.06 15.36
N ALA A 505 -3.52 -13.36 15.97
CA ALA A 505 -3.26 -14.67 16.56
C ALA A 505 -4.25 -15.00 17.69
N ALA A 506 -4.63 -14.01 18.51
CA ALA A 506 -5.61 -14.18 19.58
C ALA A 506 -7.03 -14.52 19.09
N ARG A 507 -7.31 -14.24 17.82
CA ARG A 507 -8.59 -14.51 17.13
C ARG A 507 -8.49 -15.62 16.09
N SER A 508 -7.33 -16.26 15.97
CA SER A 508 -7.07 -17.28 14.95
C SER A 508 -7.09 -18.69 15.56
N ARG A 509 -7.26 -19.69 14.70
CA ARG A 509 -7.11 -21.11 15.09
C ARG A 509 -5.71 -21.38 15.65
N PRO A 510 -5.55 -22.29 16.62
CA PRO A 510 -4.31 -22.51 17.35
C PRO A 510 -3.06 -22.68 16.47
N SER A 511 -3.13 -23.48 15.40
CA SER A 511 -1.99 -23.67 14.48
C SER A 511 -1.65 -22.42 13.66
N ARG A 512 -2.66 -21.65 13.23
CA ARG A 512 -2.46 -20.41 12.44
C ARG A 512 -2.05 -19.25 13.32
N GLY A 513 -2.61 -19.15 14.53
CA GLY A 513 -2.19 -18.21 15.56
C GLY A 513 -0.75 -18.45 15.99
N ALA A 514 -0.36 -19.71 16.19
CA ALA A 514 1.03 -20.06 16.46
C ALA A 514 1.97 -19.61 15.34
N ALA A 515 1.61 -19.89 14.08
CA ALA A 515 2.41 -19.45 12.93
C ALA A 515 2.56 -17.92 12.86
N LEU A 516 1.49 -17.15 13.11
CA LEU A 516 1.57 -15.68 13.18
C LEU A 516 2.53 -15.22 14.28
N LEU A 517 2.46 -15.82 15.47
CA LEU A 517 3.32 -15.49 16.60
C LEU A 517 4.79 -15.86 16.33
N PHE A 518 5.07 -17.01 15.71
CA PHE A 518 6.42 -17.38 15.30
C PHE A 518 6.98 -16.47 14.20
N GLY A 519 6.16 -16.06 13.23
CA GLY A 519 6.54 -15.06 12.23
C GLY A 519 6.90 -13.72 12.88
N ALA A 520 6.07 -13.24 13.80
CA ALA A 520 6.33 -12.02 14.56
C ALA A 520 7.58 -12.13 15.45
N ALA A 521 7.79 -13.28 16.10
CA ALA A 521 8.99 -13.57 16.87
C ALA A 521 10.24 -13.52 15.96
N GLY A 522 10.16 -14.03 14.74
CA GLY A 522 11.24 -13.93 13.75
C GLY A 522 11.59 -12.48 13.39
N VAL A 523 10.60 -11.61 13.19
CA VAL A 523 10.84 -10.17 12.96
C VAL A 523 11.50 -9.51 14.18
N ALA A 524 11.06 -9.86 15.40
CA ALA A 524 11.69 -9.39 16.63
C ALA A 524 13.14 -9.92 16.79
N VAL A 525 13.44 -11.15 16.37
CA VAL A 525 14.80 -11.70 16.32
C VAL A 525 15.67 -10.90 15.36
N VAL A 526 15.17 -10.57 14.17
CA VAL A 526 15.89 -9.71 13.22
C VAL A 526 16.26 -8.38 13.89
N ARG A 527 15.31 -7.72 14.58
CA ARG A 527 15.59 -6.50 15.34
C ARG A 527 16.62 -6.70 16.45
N ALA A 528 16.56 -7.80 17.20
CA ALA A 528 17.54 -8.11 18.25
C ALA A 528 18.96 -8.34 17.69
N LEU A 529 19.07 -8.95 16.51
CA LEU A 529 20.32 -9.22 15.82
C LEU A 529 20.99 -7.97 15.22
N GLU A 530 20.33 -6.81 15.27
CA GLU A 530 20.90 -5.57 14.76
C GLU A 530 22.25 -5.26 15.40
N PHE A 531 22.38 -5.35 16.72
CA PHE A 531 23.66 -5.13 17.39
C PHE A 531 24.77 -6.05 16.86
N ALA A 532 24.48 -7.36 16.73
CA ALA A 532 25.46 -8.34 16.28
C ALA A 532 25.93 -8.10 14.84
N PHE A 533 25.02 -7.72 13.94
CA PHE A 533 25.32 -7.57 12.51
C PHE A 533 25.82 -6.17 12.12
N THR A 534 25.45 -5.16 12.91
CA THR A 534 25.69 -3.75 12.56
C THR A 534 26.58 -3.01 13.57
N GLY A 535 26.91 -3.61 14.73
CA GLY A 535 27.69 -2.96 15.79
C GLY A 535 29.08 -2.48 15.36
N GLY A 536 29.66 -3.09 14.31
CA GLY A 536 30.92 -2.63 13.71
C GLY A 536 30.88 -1.22 13.14
N ARG A 537 29.69 -0.60 13.01
CA ARG A 537 29.54 0.79 12.52
C ARG A 537 30.10 1.85 13.46
N VAL A 538 30.31 1.53 14.73
CA VAL A 538 30.84 2.45 15.74
C VAL A 538 31.78 1.71 16.69
N ALA A 539 32.95 2.28 16.93
CA ALA A 539 33.89 1.79 17.93
C ALA A 539 33.31 1.92 19.34
N GLY A 540 33.38 0.86 20.15
CA GLY A 540 32.78 0.84 21.49
C GLY A 540 31.25 0.71 21.50
N SER A 541 30.66 0.19 20.42
CA SER A 541 29.22 -0.05 20.37
C SER A 541 28.75 -1.06 21.42
N ALA A 542 27.56 -0.80 21.97
CA ALA A 542 26.90 -1.65 22.95
C ALA A 542 25.43 -1.87 22.57
N PRO A 543 24.81 -2.99 23.02
CA PRO A 543 23.38 -3.21 22.84
C PRO A 543 22.60 -2.19 23.68
N ALA A 544 21.73 -1.44 23.03
CA ALA A 544 20.87 -0.46 23.68
C ALA A 544 19.54 -1.07 24.15
N LEU A 545 18.67 -0.26 24.76
CA LEU A 545 17.40 -0.69 25.33
C LEU A 545 16.51 -1.42 24.30
N GLY A 546 16.51 -0.98 23.04
CA GLY A 546 15.74 -1.60 21.97
C GLY A 546 16.11 -3.07 21.71
N THR A 547 17.39 -3.44 21.83
CA THR A 547 17.84 -4.84 21.66
C THR A 547 17.30 -5.74 22.77
N TRP A 548 17.37 -5.31 24.03
CA TRP A 548 16.86 -6.09 25.16
C TRP A 548 15.34 -6.25 25.11
N LEU A 549 14.62 -5.20 24.73
CA LEU A 549 13.17 -5.25 24.54
C LEU A 549 12.78 -6.14 23.35
N ALA A 550 13.59 -6.16 22.27
CA ALA A 550 13.39 -7.08 21.15
C ALA A 550 13.55 -8.54 21.58
N VAL A 551 14.57 -8.86 22.38
CA VAL A 551 14.76 -10.20 22.96
C VAL A 551 13.57 -10.61 23.83
N GLY A 552 13.12 -9.71 24.72
CA GLY A 552 11.92 -9.94 25.53
C GLY A 552 10.67 -10.16 24.69
N CYS A 553 10.48 -9.36 23.64
CA CYS A 553 9.37 -9.50 22.69
C CYS A 553 9.39 -10.86 21.99
N THR A 554 10.57 -11.30 21.51
CA THR A 554 10.76 -12.62 20.90
C THR A 554 10.35 -13.73 21.87
N LEU A 555 10.80 -13.69 23.12
CA LEU A 555 10.49 -14.72 24.11
C LEU A 555 8.99 -14.80 24.40
N VAL A 556 8.32 -13.66 24.55
CA VAL A 556 6.86 -13.61 24.79
C VAL A 556 6.09 -14.16 23.58
N LEU A 557 6.46 -13.77 22.36
CA LEU A 557 5.82 -14.24 21.14
C LEU A 557 6.04 -15.73 20.90
N ALA A 558 7.26 -16.23 21.12
CA ALA A 558 7.58 -17.66 21.00
C ALA A 558 6.83 -18.50 22.05
N ALA A 559 6.79 -18.05 23.31
CA ALA A 559 6.01 -18.71 24.37
C ALA A 559 4.51 -18.71 24.02
N GLY A 560 3.98 -17.60 23.50
CA GLY A 560 2.62 -17.52 22.99
C GLY A 560 2.33 -18.51 21.86
N GLY A 561 3.28 -18.66 20.94
CA GLY A 561 3.20 -19.62 19.84
C GLY A 561 3.15 -21.06 20.33
N ILE A 562 4.01 -21.41 21.29
CA ILE A 562 4.02 -22.74 21.94
C ILE A 562 2.69 -23.00 22.64
N LEU A 563 2.23 -22.05 23.47
CA LEU A 563 0.94 -22.14 24.17
C LEU A 563 -0.23 -22.32 23.19
N ALA A 564 -0.22 -21.63 22.05
CA ALA A 564 -1.25 -21.78 21.04
C ALA A 564 -1.29 -23.21 20.47
N VAL A 565 -0.15 -23.88 20.28
CA VAL A 565 -0.08 -25.28 19.81
C VAL A 565 -0.49 -26.28 20.90
N SER A 566 -0.14 -26.03 22.16
CA SER A 566 -0.32 -26.98 23.27
C SER A 566 -1.75 -27.04 23.84
N MET A 567 -2.65 -26.13 23.49
CA MET A 567 -4.01 -26.13 24.06
C MET A 567 -4.90 -27.23 23.46
N PRO A 568 -5.62 -28.02 24.29
CA PRO A 568 -6.52 -29.07 23.82
C PRO A 568 -7.64 -28.51 22.92
N ARG A 569 -8.04 -29.27 21.90
CA ARG A 569 -9.27 -28.98 21.16
C ARG A 569 -10.46 -29.19 22.10
N VAL A 570 -11.23 -28.14 22.37
CA VAL A 570 -12.49 -28.28 23.11
C VAL A 570 -13.38 -29.24 22.31
N PRO A 571 -13.82 -30.38 22.88
CA PRO A 571 -14.67 -31.31 22.16
C PRO A 571 -16.02 -30.65 21.84
N ARG A 572 -16.44 -30.74 20.58
CA ARG A 572 -17.76 -30.29 20.11
C ARG A 572 -18.85 -30.97 20.93
N GLY A 573 -19.49 -30.24 21.85
CA GLY A 573 -20.63 -30.75 22.61
C GLY A 573 -20.88 -30.14 23.98
N ALA A 574 -19.90 -29.47 24.61
CA ALA A 574 -20.13 -28.84 25.91
C ALA A 574 -20.72 -27.43 25.74
N ARG A 575 -22.03 -27.32 25.55
CA ARG A 575 -22.73 -26.08 25.89
C ARG A 575 -22.63 -25.89 27.40
N PRO A 576 -22.19 -24.73 27.92
CA PRO A 576 -22.40 -24.42 29.33
C PRO A 576 -23.91 -24.29 29.58
N LEU A 577 -24.39 -24.98 30.61
CA LEU A 577 -25.74 -24.80 31.16
C LEU A 577 -25.86 -23.42 31.83
#